data_AF-A0A530JWW4-F1
#
_entry.id   AF-A0A530JWW4-F1
#
_cell.length_a   1.000
_cell.length_b   1.000
_cell.length_c   1.000
_cell.angle_alpha   90.00
_cell.angle_beta   90.00
_cell.angle_gamma   90.00
#
_symmetry.space_group_name_H-M   'P 1'
#
loop_
_entity.id
_entity.type
_entity.pdbx_description
1 polymer ?
#
loop_
_entity_poly.entity_id
_entity_poly.type
_entity_poly.pdbx_seq_one_letter_code
_entity_poly.pdbx_strand_id
1 'polypeptide(L)' 'MAQKKAYEVDGWLARPDQRISIVLLYGPDRGLVAERAKAFAGKTSLSLDDPFSVVR' A
#
# COMPACT_ATOMS: atom_id res chain seq x y z
N MET A 1 13.47 3.63 8.49
CA MET A 1 12.01 3.56 8.30
C MET A 1 11.51 4.97 8.04
N ALA A 2 10.80 5.22 6.94
CA ALA A 2 10.29 6.54 6.60
C ALA A 2 8.76 6.54 6.66
N GLN A 3 8.19 7.31 7.58
CA GLN A 3 6.74 7.48 7.69
C GLN A 3 6.28 8.65 6.82
N LYS A 4 5.16 8.48 6.12
CA LYS A 4 4.48 9.56 5.38
C LYS A 4 3.38 10.16 6.25
N LYS A 5 3.24 11.49 6.23
CA LYS A 5 2.08 12.15 6.82
C LYS A 5 0.85 11.87 5.96
N ALA A 6 -0.35 11.95 6.55
CA ALA A 6 -1.58 11.56 5.89
C ALA A 6 -1.81 12.23 4.52
N TYR A 7 -1.41 13.51 4.37
CA TYR A 7 -1.53 14.28 3.14
C TYR A 7 -0.49 13.93 2.07
N GLU A 8 0.60 13.25 2.43
CA GLU A 8 1.66 12.85 1.51
C GLU A 8 1.41 11.46 0.90
N VAL A 9 0.53 10.66 1.53
CA VAL A 9 0.31 9.26 1.18
C VAL A 9 -0.20 9.12 -0.25
N ASP A 10 -1.20 9.89 -0.65
CA ASP A 10 -1.83 9.72 -1.96
C ASP A 10 -0.87 10.10 -3.10
N GLY A 11 -0.03 11.12 -2.88
CA GLY A 11 1.06 11.49 -3.79
C GLY A 11 2.14 10.41 -3.89
N TRP A 12 2.51 9.79 -2.77
CA TRP A 12 3.46 8.67 -2.78
C TRP A 12 2.87 7.42 -3.43
N LEU A 13 1.59 7.11 -3.18
CA LEU A 13 0.87 6.01 -3.84
C LEU A 13 0.77 6.24 -5.35
N ALA A 14 0.77 7.48 -5.84
CA ALA A 14 0.78 7.78 -7.27
C ALA A 14 2.03 7.22 -7.96
N ARG A 15 3.20 7.30 -7.32
CA ARG A 15 4.49 6.81 -7.81
C ARG A 15 5.34 6.27 -6.65
N PRO A 16 5.09 5.02 -6.20
CA PRO A 16 5.85 4.43 -5.10
C PRO A 16 7.32 4.20 -5.52
N ASP A 17 8.25 4.45 -4.59
CA ASP A 17 9.68 4.23 -4.82
C ASP A 17 9.97 2.72 -4.84
N GLN A 18 10.47 2.22 -5.98
CA GLN A 18 10.75 0.80 -6.20
C GLN A 18 11.87 0.25 -5.30
N ARG A 19 12.67 1.11 -4.65
CA ARG A 19 13.70 0.70 -3.68
C ARG A 19 13.10 0.30 -2.33
N ILE A 20 11.81 0.60 -2.09
CA ILE A 20 11.13 0.24 -0.85
C ILE A 20 10.58 -1.18 -0.99
N SER A 21 11.20 -2.13 -0.29
CA SER A 21 10.80 -3.55 -0.32
C SER A 21 9.61 -3.87 0.57
N ILE A 22 9.37 -3.07 1.63
CA ILE A 22 8.34 -3.33 2.63
C ILE A 22 7.55 -2.04 2.88
N VAL A 23 6.23 -2.15 2.78
CA VAL A 23 5.29 -1.05 3.03
C VAL A 23 4.29 -1.51 4.08
N LEU A 24 4.18 -0.76 5.17
CA LEU A 24 3.19 -0.98 6.23
C LEU A 24 2.11 0.09 6.13
N LEU A 25 0.88 -0.31 5.83
CA LEU A 25 -0.29 0.56 5.90
C LEU A 25 -1.02 0.32 7.23
N TYR A 26 -1.18 1.37 8.03
CA TYR A 26 -1.82 1.29 9.34
C TYR A 26 -2.48 2.63 9.70
N GLY A 27 -3.46 2.59 10.59
CA GLY A 27 -4.19 3.77 11.04
C GLY A 27 -5.48 3.41 11.78
N PRO A 28 -6.09 4.37 12.49
CA PRO A 28 -7.34 4.15 13.21
C PRO A 28 -8.55 3.97 12.28
N ASP A 29 -8.49 4.55 11.08
CA ASP A 29 -9.53 4.44 10.07
C ASP A 29 -9.29 3.20 9.18
N ARG A 30 -10.06 2.14 9.46
CA ARG A 30 -9.97 0.88 8.71
C ARG A 30 -10.38 1.03 7.25
N GLY A 31 -11.35 1.90 6.94
CA GLY A 31 -11.80 2.14 5.58
C GLY A 31 -10.68 2.76 4.75
N LEU A 32 -10.10 3.84 5.28
CA LEU A 32 -8.99 4.53 4.61
C LEU A 32 -7.75 3.64 4.43
N VAL A 33 -7.44 2.81 5.43
CA VAL A 33 -6.35 1.83 5.31
C VAL A 33 -6.63 0.82 4.19
N ALA A 34 -7.85 0.27 4.12
CA ALA A 34 -8.24 -0.70 3.10
C ALA A 34 -8.19 -0.11 1.68
N GLU A 35 -8.70 1.12 1.50
CA GLU A 35 -8.67 1.81 0.21
C GLU A 35 -7.24 2.05 -0.28
N ARG A 36 -6.36 2.54 0.60
CA ARG A 36 -4.95 2.78 0.28
C ARG A 36 -4.17 1.50 0.04
N ALA A 37 -4.47 0.44 0.80
CA ALA A 37 -3.86 -0.87 0.59
C ALA A 37 -4.22 -1.43 -0.78
N LYS A 38 -5.50 -1.36 -1.18
CA LYS A 38 -5.96 -1.77 -2.51
C LYS A 38 -5.32 -0.92 -3.62
N ALA A 39 -5.22 0.39 -3.43
CA ALA A 39 -4.58 1.28 -4.39
C ALA A 39 -3.08 0.99 -4.58
N PHE A 40 -2.35 0.68 -3.49
CA PHE A 40 -0.96 0.26 -3.57
C PHE A 40 -0.81 -1.10 -4.23
N ALA A 41 -1.57 -2.09 -3.77
CA ALA A 41 -1.48 -3.47 -4.22
C ALA A 41 -1.81 -3.60 -5.72
N GLY A 42 -2.79 -2.84 -6.23
CA GLY A 42 -3.09 -2.77 -7.67
C GLY A 42 -1.98 -2.16 -8.54
N LYS A 43 -0.97 -1.52 -7.94
CA LYS A 43 0.25 -1.06 -8.64
C LYS A 43 1.40 -2.04 -8.57
N THR A 44 1.30 -3.04 -7.70
CA THR A 44 2.20 -4.19 -7.76
C THR A 44 1.73 -5.04 -8.93
N SER A 45 2.63 -5.50 -9.80
CA SER A 45 2.27 -6.40 -10.91
C SER A 45 1.85 -7.81 -10.44
N LEU A 46 1.46 -7.95 -9.17
CA LEU A 46 1.08 -9.19 -8.50
C LEU A 46 -0.44 -9.34 -8.53
N SER A 47 -0.91 -10.56 -8.73
CA SER A 47 -2.34 -10.87 -8.65
C SER A 47 -2.78 -10.93 -7.19
N LEU A 48 -3.86 -10.21 -6.84
CA LEU A 48 -4.44 -10.26 -5.49
C LEU A 48 -5.32 -11.49 -5.24
N ASP A 49 -5.63 -12.23 -6.30
CA ASP A 49 -6.39 -13.48 -6.25
C ASP A 49 -5.48 -14.71 -6.25
N ASP A 50 -4.16 -14.52 -6.42
CA ASP A 50 -3.19 -15.60 -6.31
C ASP A 50 -2.89 -15.92 -4.82
N PRO A 51 -3.22 -17.12 -4.34
CA PRO A 51 -2.99 -17.51 -2.94
C PRO A 51 -1.51 -17.59 -2.56
N PHE A 52 -0.58 -17.60 -3.53
CA PHE A 52 0.86 -17.54 -3.26
C PHE A 52 1.39 -16.11 -3.14
N SER A 53 0.66 -15.13 -3.69
CA SER A 53 1.03 -13.72 -3.66
C SER A 53 0.45 -12.95 -2.47
N VAL A 54 -0.60 -13.47 -1.82
CA VAL A 54 -1.32 -12.77 -0.74
C VAL A 54 -1.60 -13.72 0.44
N VAL A 55 -1.37 -13.22 1.66
CA VAL A 55 -1.80 -13.84 2.93
C VAL A 55 -2.93 -12.99 3.54
N ARG A 56 -3.98 -13.62 4.06
CA ARG A 56 -5.17 -12.95 4.63
C ARG A 56 -5.29 -13.21 6.13
#